data_AF-A0A7Y7AD40-F1
#
_entry.id   AF-A0A7Y7AD40-F1
#
_cell.length_a   1.000
_cell.length_b   1.000
_cell.length_c   1.000
_cell.angle_alpha   90.00
_cell.angle_beta   90.00
_cell.angle_gamma   90.00
#
_symmetry.space_group_name_H-M   'P 1'
#
loop_
_entity.id
_entity.type
_entity.pdbx_description
1 polymer ?
#
loop_
_entity_poly.entity_id
_entity_poly.type
_entity_poly.pdbx_seq_one_letter_code
_entity_poly.pdbx_strand_id
1 'polypeptide(L)'
;MSFQKSIKEKAMLASARHCCVCNRYKGVKMEVHHIQQLADGGSNTFENAIPLCFDCHSDAGHYNDKHSKGTKFSPSELKKARSQWYEKVAKDSIPVKLAISDHVQTSYFVLHSFSILEDILEGDYSSMKHYRKNTYLKRNKMMDYWQSLMLANRKNGRWLGEQVTSVKRSYYDSIEEYQATHEDFNIIDKSEGDYPYFDAQRKITWDNLFTGYENNEFMKLLRYSGLEAHELFTGLLYKNNGGCGEYIPQKGYTEYMEIAPISFVFLGITNASKEAIRLDKLASEEELIELPNFAVSPNEMILVPIGAGINLNPKLEEKDSLIYHNYDARIDYAKVIGDSGGKMKNVMFFKDMLKPQHVIYNDNDTEYEVQIHEFDHENMYTLTNNWGIGSCPHLFYVKENGKQEYSRELLRQASNELGSDSFVIPEGIYLIIIRELEDEVTYLDKILINNELCFSDIVMNKGDSLEINVQPFDTVELHGSYVPDYKNESGFNNMWLRNELVKNSNFNYNSNIPK
;
A
#
# COMPACT_ATOMS: atom_id res chain seq x y z
N MET A 1 22.29 -17.02 12.87
CA MET A 1 21.60 -18.29 13.24
C MET A 1 20.65 -18.02 14.38
N SER A 2 19.42 -18.53 14.33
CA SER A 2 18.35 -18.18 15.29
C SER A 2 18.19 -19.23 16.42
N PHE A 3 17.73 -18.78 17.60
CA PHE A 3 17.33 -19.68 18.69
C PHE A 3 16.14 -20.57 18.28
N GLN A 4 16.04 -21.76 18.89
CA GLN A 4 14.85 -22.60 18.80
C GLN A 4 13.60 -21.84 19.32
N LYS A 5 12.44 -22.14 18.73
CA LYS A 5 11.16 -21.48 19.06
C LYS A 5 10.84 -21.54 20.56
N SER A 6 11.03 -22.70 21.19
CA SER A 6 10.80 -22.91 22.62
C SER A 6 11.65 -22.00 23.52
N ILE A 7 12.91 -21.74 23.14
CA ILE A 7 13.80 -20.84 23.88
C ILE A 7 13.35 -19.39 23.72
N LYS A 8 12.96 -19.00 22.49
CA LYS A 8 12.44 -17.65 22.23
C LYS A 8 11.17 -17.37 23.03
N GLU A 9 10.23 -18.31 23.02
CA GLU A 9 8.98 -18.22 23.79
C GLU A 9 9.27 -18.11 25.29
N LYS A 10 10.13 -18.97 25.82
CA LYS A 10 10.53 -18.94 27.23
C LYS A 10 11.16 -17.60 27.62
N ALA A 11 12.02 -17.04 26.77
CA ALA A 11 12.66 -15.74 26.99
C ALA A 11 11.65 -14.59 26.96
N MET A 12 10.73 -14.59 25.98
CA MET A 12 9.67 -13.59 25.88
C MET A 12 8.74 -13.61 27.09
N LEU A 13 8.35 -14.80 27.57
CA LEU A 13 7.55 -14.97 28.78
C LEU A 13 8.28 -14.48 30.04
N ALA A 14 9.55 -14.87 30.22
CA ALA A 14 10.35 -14.44 31.37
C ALA A 14 10.58 -12.92 31.41
N SER A 15 10.56 -12.26 30.26
CA SER A 15 10.63 -10.80 30.16
C SER A 15 9.30 -10.08 30.27
N ALA A 16 8.17 -10.80 30.32
CA ALA A 16 6.83 -10.24 30.15
C ALA A 16 6.72 -9.31 28.92
N ARG A 17 7.39 -9.65 27.81
CA ARG A 17 7.40 -8.85 26.56
C ARG A 17 7.91 -7.40 26.74
N HIS A 18 8.79 -7.19 27.70
CA HIS A 18 9.54 -5.96 27.89
C HIS A 18 11.00 -6.13 27.47
N CYS A 19 11.60 -5.06 26.93
CA CYS A 19 13.03 -5.06 26.63
C CYS A 19 13.84 -5.18 27.92
N CYS A 20 14.76 -6.15 28.02
CA CYS A 20 15.55 -6.37 29.23
C CYS A 20 16.55 -5.25 29.55
N VAL A 21 16.78 -4.32 28.61
CA VAL A 21 17.70 -3.19 28.77
C VAL A 21 16.94 -1.92 29.13
N CYS A 22 16.01 -1.49 28.28
CA CYS A 22 15.26 -0.24 28.52
C CYS A 22 14.01 -0.44 29.37
N ASN A 23 13.65 -1.69 29.68
CA ASN A 23 12.50 -2.09 30.51
C ASN A 23 11.15 -1.60 29.98
N ARG A 24 11.04 -1.20 28.71
CA ARG A 24 9.77 -0.78 28.09
C ARG A 24 9.02 -1.98 27.52
N TYR A 25 7.70 -2.02 27.68
CA TYR A 25 6.84 -3.00 26.99
C TYR A 25 6.87 -2.72 25.48
N LYS A 26 7.06 -3.77 24.69
CA LYS A 26 7.15 -3.65 23.22
C LYS A 26 6.33 -4.72 22.50
N GLY A 27 5.67 -5.61 23.23
CA GLY A 27 4.81 -6.64 22.66
C GLY A 27 5.54 -7.48 21.61
N VAL A 28 5.10 -7.38 20.35
CA VAL A 28 5.71 -8.11 19.22
C VAL A 28 6.95 -7.42 18.62
N LYS A 29 7.21 -6.15 18.95
CA LYS A 29 8.36 -5.37 18.46
C LYS A 29 9.64 -5.69 19.24
N MET A 30 9.94 -6.98 19.37
CA MET A 30 11.07 -7.50 20.13
C MET A 30 11.71 -8.71 19.47
N GLU A 31 13.01 -8.82 19.66
CA GLU A 31 13.82 -9.95 19.24
C GLU A 31 14.61 -10.56 20.40
N VAL A 32 14.95 -11.83 20.26
CA VAL A 32 15.81 -12.53 21.23
C VAL A 32 17.23 -12.56 20.68
N HIS A 33 18.10 -11.79 21.33
CA HIS A 33 19.50 -11.67 21.01
C HIS A 33 20.35 -12.68 21.77
N HIS A 34 21.51 -13.04 21.23
CA HIS A 34 22.55 -13.79 21.94
C HIS A 34 23.39 -12.82 22.78
N ILE A 35 23.51 -13.05 24.09
CA ILE A 35 24.38 -12.24 24.97
C ILE A 35 25.85 -12.38 24.56
N GLN A 36 26.29 -13.61 24.29
CA GLN A 36 27.53 -13.93 23.60
C GLN A 36 27.17 -14.53 22.25
N GLN A 37 27.63 -13.91 21.17
CA GLN A 37 27.31 -14.35 19.80
C GLN A 37 27.82 -15.77 19.54
N LEU A 38 27.09 -16.52 18.71
CA LEU A 38 27.49 -17.87 18.28
C LEU A 38 28.85 -17.87 17.57
N ALA A 39 29.13 -16.83 16.78
CA ALA A 39 30.42 -16.66 16.10
C ALA A 39 31.59 -16.56 17.09
N ASP A 40 31.33 -16.07 18.31
CA ASP A 40 32.30 -15.90 19.39
C ASP A 40 32.22 -17.04 20.43
N GLY A 41 31.64 -18.19 20.06
CA GLY A 41 31.54 -19.37 20.92
C GLY A 41 30.36 -19.38 21.90
N GLY A 42 29.40 -18.48 21.75
CA GLY A 42 28.19 -18.46 22.59
C GLY A 42 27.26 -19.65 22.36
N SER A 43 26.48 -20.03 23.37
CA SER A 43 25.56 -21.17 23.31
C SER A 43 24.15 -20.80 22.84
N ASN A 44 23.44 -21.74 22.23
CA ASN A 44 21.99 -21.61 21.93
C ASN A 44 21.12 -22.03 23.13
N THR A 45 21.35 -21.41 24.28
CA THR A 45 20.62 -21.76 25.52
C THR A 45 19.83 -20.56 26.05
N PHE A 46 18.85 -20.84 26.91
CA PHE A 46 18.05 -19.80 27.57
C PHE A 46 18.94 -18.82 28.36
N GLU A 47 20.02 -19.32 28.96
CA GLU A 47 20.99 -18.55 29.74
C GLU A 47 21.83 -17.60 28.88
N ASN A 48 21.85 -17.78 27.56
CA ASN A 48 22.48 -16.88 26.61
C ASN A 48 21.47 -16.04 25.79
N ALA A 49 20.17 -16.24 25.99
CA ALA A 49 19.11 -15.51 25.31
C ALA A 49 18.72 -14.24 26.09
N ILE A 50 18.64 -13.09 25.41
CA ILE A 50 18.13 -11.83 25.97
C ILE A 50 17.07 -11.20 25.05
N PRO A 51 15.83 -11.00 25.54
CA PRO A 51 14.81 -10.25 24.82
C PRO A 51 15.09 -8.74 24.81
N LEU A 52 15.15 -8.14 23.62
CA LEU A 52 15.42 -6.72 23.37
C LEU A 52 14.40 -6.13 22.40
N CYS A 53 14.12 -4.83 22.51
CA CYS A 53 13.43 -4.08 21.45
C CYS A 53 14.37 -3.84 20.26
N PHE A 54 13.83 -3.53 19.08
CA PHE A 54 14.66 -3.34 17.87
C PHE A 54 15.75 -2.26 18.03
N ASP A 55 15.46 -1.17 18.76
CA ASP A 55 16.45 -0.14 19.10
C ASP A 55 17.63 -0.73 19.87
N CYS A 56 17.37 -1.32 21.05
CA CYS A 56 18.43 -1.91 21.89
C CYS A 56 19.08 -3.14 21.25
N HIS A 57 18.35 -3.86 20.39
CA HIS A 57 18.87 -5.00 19.65
C HIS A 57 19.94 -4.56 18.65
N SER A 58 19.68 -3.46 17.93
CA SER A 58 20.65 -2.87 17.00
C SER A 58 21.92 -2.43 17.72
N ASP A 59 21.79 -1.85 18.92
CA ASP A 59 22.95 -1.43 19.72
C ASP A 59 23.77 -2.60 20.30
N ALA A 60 23.12 -3.73 20.60
CA ALA A 60 23.77 -4.91 21.19
C ALA A 60 24.68 -5.67 20.22
N GLY A 61 24.38 -5.66 18.92
CA GLY A 61 25.11 -6.40 17.88
C GLY A 61 26.47 -5.80 17.48
N HIS A 62 26.84 -4.63 18.00
CA HIS A 62 28.02 -3.88 17.54
C HIS A 62 29.18 -3.85 18.53
N TYR A 63 29.17 -4.66 19.58
CA TYR A 63 30.27 -4.69 20.55
C TYR A 63 31.60 -5.07 19.85
N ASN A 64 32.58 -4.16 19.89
CA ASN A 64 33.89 -4.35 19.27
C ASN A 64 34.95 -3.66 20.13
N ASP A 65 35.70 -4.47 20.87
CA ASP A 65 36.77 -4.03 21.81
C ASP A 65 37.88 -3.23 21.12
N LYS A 66 37.98 -3.33 19.80
CA LYS A 66 38.98 -2.63 18.98
C LYS A 66 38.54 -1.24 18.55
N HIS A 67 37.31 -0.82 18.84
CA HIS A 67 36.76 0.48 18.44
C HIS A 67 36.05 1.18 19.61
N SER A 68 36.79 2.03 20.34
CA SER A 68 36.37 2.69 21.59
C SER A 68 35.41 3.89 21.43
N LYS A 69 34.65 3.98 20.33
CA LYS A 69 33.65 5.05 20.16
C LYS A 69 32.28 4.58 20.66
N GLY A 70 31.77 5.26 21.69
CA GLY A 70 30.50 4.96 22.36
C GLY A 70 30.63 3.94 23.49
N THR A 71 29.72 4.00 24.47
CA THR A 71 29.58 2.99 25.52
C THR A 71 28.58 1.92 25.05
N LYS A 72 29.08 0.91 24.33
CA LYS A 72 28.24 -0.18 23.82
C LYS A 72 27.93 -1.19 24.92
N PHE A 73 26.79 -1.90 24.81
CA PHE A 73 26.42 -2.92 25.77
C PHE A 73 27.44 -4.07 25.78
N SER A 74 28.10 -4.27 26.93
CA SER A 74 28.97 -5.43 27.10
C SER A 74 28.14 -6.71 27.33
N PRO A 75 28.65 -7.90 27.00
CA PRO A 75 27.99 -9.16 27.35
C PRO A 75 27.68 -9.28 28.85
N SER A 76 28.59 -8.78 29.72
CA SER A 76 28.37 -8.73 31.17
C SER A 76 27.20 -7.83 31.57
N GLU A 77 27.04 -6.71 30.89
CA GLU A 77 25.95 -5.76 31.13
C GLU A 77 24.62 -6.33 30.66
N LEU A 78 24.55 -6.89 29.45
CA LEU A 78 23.35 -7.56 28.93
C LEU A 78 22.92 -8.71 29.86
N LYS A 79 23.87 -9.54 30.31
CA LYS A 79 23.60 -10.61 31.26
C LYS A 79 23.00 -10.09 32.56
N LYS A 80 23.58 -9.01 33.11
CA LYS A 80 23.10 -8.38 34.34
C LYS A 80 21.72 -7.74 34.15
N ALA A 81 21.51 -7.00 33.07
CA ALA A 81 20.25 -6.35 32.73
C ALA A 81 19.11 -7.37 32.60
N ARG A 82 19.35 -8.47 31.87
CA ARG A 82 18.39 -9.59 31.79
C ARG A 82 18.07 -10.18 33.14
N SER A 83 19.08 -10.57 33.92
CA SER A 83 18.86 -11.21 35.22
C SER A 83 18.07 -10.31 36.17
N GLN A 84 18.40 -9.01 36.21
CA GLN A 84 17.68 -8.03 37.02
C GLN A 84 16.24 -7.85 36.56
N TRP A 85 15.99 -7.82 35.25
CA TRP A 85 14.63 -7.70 34.73
C TRP A 85 13.80 -8.94 35.02
N TYR A 86 14.32 -10.14 34.77
CA TYR A 86 13.62 -11.39 35.07
C TYR A 86 13.30 -11.52 36.55
N GLU A 87 14.21 -11.10 37.42
CA GLU A 87 13.95 -11.07 38.86
C GLU A 87 12.84 -10.09 39.25
N LYS A 88 12.77 -8.92 38.60
CA LYS A 88 11.67 -7.96 38.80
C LYS A 88 10.32 -8.49 38.35
N VAL A 89 10.27 -9.11 37.15
CA VAL A 89 9.06 -9.74 36.60
C VAL A 89 8.61 -10.89 37.50
N ALA A 90 9.54 -11.75 37.94
CA ALA A 90 9.22 -12.87 38.82
C ALA A 90 8.71 -12.45 40.21
N LYS A 91 9.03 -11.23 40.66
CA LYS A 91 8.58 -10.66 41.94
C LYS A 91 7.30 -9.81 41.81
N ASP A 92 6.64 -9.80 40.66
CA ASP A 92 5.48 -8.94 40.35
C ASP A 92 5.72 -7.45 40.66
N SER A 93 7.00 -7.04 40.65
CA SER A 93 7.47 -5.72 41.06
C SER A 93 7.77 -4.85 39.84
N ILE A 94 6.93 -4.94 38.80
CA ILE A 94 6.99 -4.04 37.65
C ILE A 94 6.54 -2.67 38.19
N PRO A 95 7.39 -1.62 38.17
CA PRO A 95 7.02 -0.32 38.71
C PRO A 95 5.71 0.15 38.09
N VAL A 96 4.78 0.65 38.90
CA VAL A 96 3.44 1.06 38.45
C VAL A 96 3.53 2.02 37.25
N LYS A 97 4.50 2.96 37.22
CA LYS A 97 4.79 3.84 36.06
C LYS A 97 5.14 3.12 34.74
N LEU A 98 5.65 1.90 34.79
CA LEU A 98 5.92 1.03 33.63
C LEU A 98 4.74 0.11 33.32
N ALA A 99 3.98 -0.33 34.32
CA ALA A 99 2.74 -1.11 34.12
C ALA A 99 1.59 -0.26 33.54
N ILE A 100 1.59 1.06 33.78
CA ILE A 100 0.59 2.01 33.26
C ILE A 100 0.62 2.10 31.72
N SER A 101 1.75 1.83 31.05
CA SER A 101 1.77 1.77 29.58
C SER A 101 1.08 0.53 28.99
N ASP A 102 0.75 -0.46 29.83
CA ASP A 102 0.16 -1.73 29.36
C ASP A 102 -1.37 -1.72 29.40
N HIS A 103 -1.98 -0.72 30.04
CA HIS A 103 -3.44 -0.62 30.12
C HIS A 103 -4.06 -0.08 28.83
N VAL A 104 -3.30 0.71 28.08
CA VAL A 104 -3.74 1.32 26.82
C VAL A 104 -2.76 0.96 25.72
N GLN A 105 -3.24 0.22 24.73
CA GLN A 105 -2.51 -0.01 23.50
C GLN A 105 -2.97 0.98 22.43
N THR A 106 -2.03 1.71 21.85
CA THR A 106 -2.28 2.57 20.70
C THR A 106 -1.79 1.92 19.41
N SER A 107 -2.52 2.12 18.31
CA SER A 107 -2.16 1.60 16.99
C SER A 107 -2.71 2.50 15.90
N TYR A 108 -1.92 2.76 14.86
CA TYR A 108 -2.37 3.52 13.70
C TYR A 108 -2.92 2.58 12.63
N PHE A 109 -4.12 2.89 12.15
CA PHE A 109 -4.80 2.17 11.08
C PHE A 109 -4.88 3.08 9.86
N VAL A 110 -4.52 2.55 8.70
CA VAL A 110 -4.63 3.28 7.44
C VAL A 110 -5.53 2.55 6.48
N LEU A 111 -6.53 3.31 6.04
CA LEU A 111 -7.60 2.85 5.20
C LEU A 111 -7.44 3.45 3.81
N HIS A 112 -7.32 2.58 2.81
CA HIS A 112 -7.21 3.00 1.41
C HIS A 112 -8.52 2.87 0.64
N SER A 113 -9.58 2.40 1.31
CA SER A 113 -10.88 2.14 0.70
C SER A 113 -11.93 3.17 1.12
N PHE A 114 -12.49 3.86 0.13
CA PHE A 114 -13.58 4.81 0.32
C PHE A 114 -14.91 4.15 0.68
N SER A 115 -15.19 2.95 0.18
CA SER A 115 -16.42 2.20 0.52
C SER A 115 -16.45 1.86 2.01
N ILE A 116 -15.33 1.36 2.53
CA ILE A 116 -15.19 1.09 3.97
C ILE A 116 -15.26 2.39 4.79
N LEU A 117 -14.71 3.49 4.28
CA LEU A 117 -14.82 4.78 4.96
C LEU A 117 -16.28 5.23 5.06
N GLU A 118 -17.05 5.06 3.98
CA GLU A 118 -18.48 5.33 3.97
C GLU A 118 -19.23 4.48 5.01
N ASP A 119 -18.95 3.19 5.09
CA ASP A 119 -19.52 2.30 6.11
C ASP A 119 -19.20 2.79 7.54
N ILE A 120 -17.92 3.12 7.81
CA ILE A 120 -17.48 3.66 9.10
C ILE A 120 -18.21 4.98 9.43
N LEU A 121 -18.39 5.86 8.43
CA LEU A 121 -19.09 7.14 8.59
C LEU A 121 -20.58 6.95 8.91
N GLU A 122 -21.20 5.91 8.33
CA GLU A 122 -22.58 5.48 8.57
C GLU A 122 -22.73 4.66 9.87
N GLY A 123 -21.61 4.31 10.52
CA GLY A 123 -21.57 3.59 11.78
C GLY A 123 -21.61 2.06 11.63
N ASP A 124 -21.43 1.55 10.42
CA ASP A 124 -21.19 0.13 10.20
C ASP A 124 -19.69 -0.19 10.35
N TYR A 125 -19.39 -0.98 11.37
CA TYR A 125 -18.04 -1.47 11.66
C TYR A 125 -17.89 -2.95 11.32
N SER A 126 -18.79 -3.54 10.52
CA SER A 126 -18.78 -4.96 10.13
C SER A 126 -17.42 -5.42 9.61
N SER A 127 -16.75 -4.61 8.79
CA SER A 127 -15.39 -4.80 8.29
C SER A 127 -14.31 -4.86 9.39
N MET A 128 -14.57 -4.27 10.55
CA MET A 128 -13.65 -4.17 11.69
C MET A 128 -13.95 -5.18 12.81
N LYS A 129 -15.16 -5.78 12.82
CA LYS A 129 -15.63 -6.70 13.89
C LYS A 129 -14.77 -7.95 14.05
N HIS A 130 -14.03 -8.36 13.02
CA HIS A 130 -13.15 -9.53 13.10
C HIS A 130 -11.90 -9.30 13.97
N TYR A 131 -11.56 -8.04 14.28
CA TYR A 131 -10.29 -7.70 14.92
C TYR A 131 -10.41 -7.31 16.40
N ARG A 132 -11.58 -6.83 16.85
CA ARG A 132 -11.82 -6.31 18.20
C ARG A 132 -13.24 -6.61 18.68
N LYS A 133 -13.46 -6.66 20.00
CA LYS A 133 -14.74 -7.03 20.59
C LYS A 133 -15.84 -6.01 20.22
N ASN A 134 -15.59 -4.74 20.52
CA ASN A 134 -16.40 -3.59 20.11
C ASN A 134 -15.46 -2.44 19.75
N THR A 135 -15.83 -1.68 18.73
CA THR A 135 -15.12 -0.47 18.29
C THR A 135 -16.07 0.71 18.32
N TYR A 136 -15.63 1.81 18.91
CA TYR A 136 -16.37 3.07 19.02
C TYR A 136 -15.65 4.17 18.27
N LEU A 137 -16.37 4.93 17.45
CA LEU A 137 -15.78 6.04 16.72
C LEU A 137 -15.91 7.35 17.49
N LYS A 138 -14.78 8.03 17.73
CA LYS A 138 -14.77 9.43 18.17
C LYS A 138 -14.81 10.34 16.95
N ARG A 139 -16.00 10.89 16.63
CA ARG A 139 -16.12 11.90 15.57
C ARG A 139 -15.43 13.20 15.97
N ASN A 140 -14.77 13.84 15.01
CA ASN A 140 -14.13 15.15 15.12
C ASN A 140 -14.31 15.91 13.80
N LYS A 141 -13.77 17.14 13.71
CA LYS A 141 -13.89 18.01 12.52
C LYS A 141 -13.38 17.36 11.24
N MET A 142 -12.36 16.49 11.33
CA MET A 142 -11.86 15.74 10.18
C MET A 142 -12.92 14.81 9.63
N MET A 143 -13.65 14.13 10.52
CA MET A 143 -14.72 13.23 10.12
C MET A 143 -15.83 13.97 9.39
N ASP A 144 -16.16 15.19 9.84
CA ASP A 144 -17.16 16.04 9.18
C ASP A 144 -16.67 16.49 7.79
N TYR A 145 -15.38 16.80 7.65
CA TYR A 145 -14.75 17.10 6.37
C TYR A 145 -14.75 15.88 5.43
N TRP A 146 -14.37 14.70 5.91
CA TRP A 146 -14.39 13.46 5.12
C TRP A 146 -15.81 13.10 4.71
N GLN A 147 -16.80 13.27 5.59
CA GLN A 147 -18.20 13.06 5.26
C GLN A 147 -18.67 14.00 4.14
N SER A 148 -18.28 15.28 4.21
CA SER A 148 -18.59 16.27 3.18
C SER A 148 -17.91 15.91 1.84
N LEU A 149 -16.65 15.47 1.89
CA LEU A 149 -15.89 15.00 0.74
C LEU A 149 -16.58 13.79 0.07
N MET A 150 -17.08 12.84 0.87
CA MET A 150 -17.78 11.65 0.39
C MET A 150 -19.12 11.98 -0.24
N LEU A 151 -19.92 12.84 0.40
CA LEU A 151 -21.19 13.29 -0.16
C LEU A 151 -21.01 14.03 -1.48
N ALA A 152 -19.99 14.88 -1.57
CA ALA A 152 -19.64 15.57 -2.82
C ALA A 152 -19.20 14.58 -3.91
N ASN A 153 -18.35 13.61 -3.57
CA ASN A 153 -17.95 12.54 -4.48
C ASN A 153 -19.15 11.75 -5.04
N ARG A 154 -20.07 11.32 -4.16
CA ARG A 154 -21.32 10.62 -4.56
C ARG A 154 -22.15 11.47 -5.53
N LYS A 155 -22.36 12.76 -5.23
CA LYS A 155 -23.17 13.69 -6.02
C LYS A 155 -22.56 13.99 -7.39
N ASN A 156 -21.24 14.00 -7.50
CA ASN A 156 -20.54 14.32 -8.74
C ASN A 156 -20.27 13.11 -9.65
N GLY A 157 -20.79 11.92 -9.33
CA GLY A 157 -20.71 10.74 -10.20
C GLY A 157 -19.73 9.67 -9.71
N ARG A 158 -19.40 9.65 -8.40
CA ARG A 158 -18.47 8.68 -7.78
C ARG A 158 -17.11 8.67 -8.46
N TRP A 159 -16.49 9.85 -8.54
CA TRP A 159 -15.16 10.04 -9.14
C TRP A 159 -14.09 9.23 -8.42
N LEU A 160 -14.31 8.96 -7.14
CA LEU A 160 -13.62 7.95 -6.34
C LEU A 160 -14.57 6.76 -6.14
N GLY A 161 -14.71 5.91 -7.15
CA GLY A 161 -15.05 4.50 -6.91
C GLY A 161 -13.87 3.82 -6.23
N GLU A 162 -14.00 2.55 -5.82
CA GLU A 162 -12.96 1.86 -5.02
C GLU A 162 -11.54 1.98 -5.59
N GLN A 163 -11.38 2.20 -6.91
CA GLN A 163 -10.15 2.68 -7.56
C GLN A 163 -10.41 3.44 -8.89
N VAL A 164 -11.46 4.27 -8.99
CA VAL A 164 -11.56 5.17 -10.15
C VAL A 164 -10.65 6.36 -9.87
N THR A 165 -9.54 6.48 -10.61
CA THR A 165 -8.61 7.60 -10.41
C THR A 165 -8.80 8.69 -11.46
N SER A 166 -9.64 8.53 -12.49
CA SER A 166 -9.86 9.61 -13.48
C SER A 166 -11.02 10.55 -13.10
N VAL A 167 -10.73 11.83 -12.90
CA VAL A 167 -11.66 12.86 -12.40
C VAL A 167 -12.24 13.74 -13.52
N LYS A 168 -11.51 13.92 -14.62
CA LYS A 168 -11.94 14.67 -15.80
C LYS A 168 -11.32 14.05 -17.05
N ARG A 169 -12.07 14.08 -18.16
CA ARG A 169 -11.63 13.60 -19.48
C ARG A 169 -11.67 14.74 -20.48
N SER A 170 -10.57 14.93 -21.20
CA SER A 170 -10.48 15.84 -22.34
C SER A 170 -10.11 15.05 -23.59
N TYR A 171 -10.56 15.48 -24.77
CA TYR A 171 -10.39 14.74 -26.01
C TYR A 171 -9.66 15.58 -27.05
N TYR A 172 -8.76 14.94 -27.80
CA TYR A 172 -7.90 15.58 -28.81
C TYR A 172 -7.86 14.73 -30.08
N ASP A 173 -7.82 15.36 -31.25
CA ASP A 173 -7.69 14.68 -32.54
C ASP A 173 -6.30 14.06 -32.72
N SER A 174 -5.25 14.76 -32.29
CA SER A 174 -3.86 14.30 -32.43
C SER A 174 -2.98 14.72 -31.26
N ILE A 175 -1.76 14.17 -31.22
CA ILE A 175 -0.77 14.57 -30.21
C ILE A 175 -0.33 16.01 -30.45
N GLU A 176 -0.22 16.49 -31.69
CA GLU A 176 0.16 17.86 -32.01
C GLU A 176 -0.86 18.89 -31.50
N GLU A 177 -2.17 18.56 -31.55
CA GLU A 177 -3.21 19.40 -30.94
C GLU A 177 -3.03 19.48 -29.43
N TYR A 178 -2.73 18.35 -28.78
CA TYR A 178 -2.44 18.31 -27.35
C TYR A 178 -1.23 19.18 -26.99
N GLN A 179 -0.15 19.10 -27.78
CA GLN A 179 1.07 19.88 -27.60
C GLN A 179 0.85 21.38 -27.79
N ALA A 180 -0.01 21.77 -28.72
CA ALA A 180 -0.38 23.17 -28.92
C ALA A 180 -1.26 23.72 -27.80
N THR A 181 -1.97 22.86 -27.07
CA THR A 181 -2.90 23.24 -26.00
C THR A 181 -2.20 23.33 -24.65
N HIS A 182 -1.21 22.47 -24.39
CA HIS A 182 -0.51 22.40 -23.10
C HIS A 182 0.99 22.50 -23.33
N GLU A 183 1.61 23.57 -22.86
CA GLU A 183 3.07 23.78 -22.98
C GLU A 183 3.88 22.98 -21.94
N ASP A 184 3.25 22.49 -20.87
CA ASP A 184 3.89 21.90 -19.69
C ASP A 184 3.84 20.35 -19.64
N PHE A 185 3.66 19.71 -20.80
CA PHE A 185 3.65 18.25 -20.91
C PHE A 185 5.04 17.65 -21.13
N ASN A 186 5.16 16.36 -20.82
CA ASN A 186 6.33 15.54 -21.14
C ASN A 186 5.87 14.19 -21.69
N ILE A 187 6.57 13.68 -22.71
CA ILE A 187 6.39 12.32 -23.20
C ILE A 187 6.90 11.34 -22.13
N ILE A 188 6.12 10.30 -21.85
CA ILE A 188 6.49 9.29 -20.87
C ILE A 188 7.48 8.32 -21.51
N ASP A 189 8.57 8.03 -20.82
CA ASP A 189 9.43 6.89 -21.16
C ASP A 189 8.71 5.60 -20.76
N LYS A 190 8.24 4.82 -21.73
CA LYS A 190 7.50 3.58 -21.45
C LYS A 190 8.39 2.42 -20.98
N SER A 191 9.72 2.60 -20.97
CA SER A 191 10.67 1.64 -20.40
C SER A 191 10.92 1.85 -18.90
N GLU A 192 10.73 3.08 -18.41
CA GLU A 192 10.97 3.48 -17.02
C GLU A 192 10.00 4.58 -16.57
N GLY A 193 9.32 4.40 -15.43
CA GLY A 193 8.48 5.46 -14.86
C GLY A 193 7.25 4.94 -14.13
N ASP A 194 6.46 5.87 -13.62
CA ASP A 194 5.23 5.55 -12.88
C ASP A 194 4.04 5.26 -13.80
N TYR A 195 4.07 5.69 -15.07
CA TYR A 195 2.92 5.63 -16.00
C TYR A 195 3.21 5.02 -17.38
N PRO A 196 3.94 3.89 -17.51
CA PRO A 196 4.35 3.33 -18.82
C PRO A 196 3.19 2.96 -19.76
N TYR A 197 1.96 2.87 -19.26
CA TYR A 197 0.78 2.61 -20.08
C TYR A 197 0.30 3.85 -20.86
N PHE A 198 0.71 5.06 -20.46
CA PHE A 198 0.28 6.34 -21.04
C PHE A 198 1.35 6.91 -21.98
N ASP A 199 0.94 7.82 -22.88
CA ASP A 199 1.82 8.40 -23.90
C ASP A 199 2.50 9.69 -23.43
N ALA A 200 1.80 10.51 -22.64
CA ALA A 200 2.34 11.75 -22.09
C ALA A 200 1.75 12.05 -20.72
N GLN A 201 2.46 12.85 -19.93
CA GLN A 201 1.99 13.37 -18.66
C GLN A 201 2.20 14.88 -18.55
N ARG A 202 1.37 15.55 -17.76
CA ARG A 202 1.57 16.95 -17.37
C ARG A 202 1.14 17.23 -15.94
N LYS A 203 1.66 18.32 -15.39
CA LYS A 203 1.26 18.80 -14.07
C LYS A 203 -0.10 19.48 -14.16
N ILE A 204 -0.88 19.36 -13.10
CA ILE A 204 -2.20 19.99 -13.00
C ILE A 204 -2.12 21.18 -12.05
N THR A 205 -2.78 22.28 -12.41
CA THR A 205 -3.02 23.43 -11.54
C THR A 205 -4.48 23.48 -11.12
N TRP A 206 -4.79 24.13 -10.00
CA TRP A 206 -6.17 24.32 -9.57
C TRP A 206 -7.00 25.06 -10.64
N ASP A 207 -6.43 26.07 -11.29
CA ASP A 207 -7.11 26.84 -12.34
C ASP A 207 -7.46 25.98 -13.57
N ASN A 208 -6.52 25.11 -14.00
CA ASN A 208 -6.76 24.16 -15.09
C ASN A 208 -7.86 23.14 -14.73
N LEU A 209 -7.89 22.72 -13.46
CA LEU A 209 -8.87 21.77 -12.96
C LEU A 209 -10.29 22.38 -12.94
N PHE A 210 -10.43 23.62 -12.44
CA PHE A 210 -11.72 24.30 -12.32
C PHE A 210 -12.30 24.80 -13.63
N THR A 211 -11.50 24.94 -14.70
CA THR A 211 -11.99 25.36 -16.01
C THR A 211 -13.05 24.36 -16.54
N GLY A 212 -14.31 24.81 -16.65
CA GLY A 212 -15.47 23.99 -17.02
C GLY A 212 -16.09 23.17 -15.88
N TYR A 213 -15.56 23.28 -14.66
CA TYR A 213 -15.98 22.55 -13.45
C TYR A 213 -16.01 23.48 -12.22
N GLU A 214 -16.28 24.77 -12.43
CA GLU A 214 -16.19 25.83 -11.41
C GLU A 214 -17.14 25.59 -10.22
N ASN A 215 -18.15 24.74 -10.41
CA ASN A 215 -19.14 24.37 -9.39
C ASN A 215 -18.94 22.96 -8.81
N ASN A 216 -17.85 22.27 -9.15
CA ASN A 216 -17.58 20.94 -8.60
C ASN A 216 -17.20 21.04 -7.11
N GLU A 217 -18.10 20.56 -6.25
CA GLU A 217 -18.00 20.65 -4.80
C GLU A 217 -16.86 19.79 -4.24
N PHE A 218 -16.64 18.62 -4.87
CA PHE A 218 -15.57 17.70 -4.49
C PHE A 218 -14.17 18.31 -4.74
N MET A 219 -13.93 18.90 -5.93
CA MET A 219 -12.67 19.59 -6.23
C MET A 219 -12.44 20.80 -5.31
N LYS A 220 -13.50 21.54 -4.96
CA LYS A 220 -13.42 22.64 -3.99
C LYS A 220 -12.98 22.13 -2.62
N LEU A 221 -13.54 21.02 -2.15
CA LEU A 221 -13.17 20.41 -0.88
C LEU A 221 -11.72 19.92 -0.88
N LEU A 222 -11.25 19.31 -1.97
CA LEU A 222 -9.85 18.88 -2.09
C LEU A 222 -8.85 20.05 -2.09
N ARG A 223 -9.21 21.21 -2.64
CA ARG A 223 -8.37 22.41 -2.55
C ARG A 223 -8.10 22.85 -1.10
N TYR A 224 -8.99 22.52 -0.16
CA TYR A 224 -8.78 22.82 1.26
C TYR A 224 -7.84 21.84 1.97
N SER A 225 -7.41 20.74 1.32
CA SER A 225 -6.45 19.77 1.87
C SER A 225 -5.11 20.41 2.24
N GLY A 226 -4.75 21.53 1.63
CA GLY A 226 -3.45 22.18 1.79
C GLY A 226 -2.37 21.65 0.85
N LEU A 227 -2.72 20.72 -0.04
CA LEU A 227 -1.84 20.25 -1.12
C LEU A 227 -2.06 21.06 -2.39
N GLU A 228 -1.01 21.17 -3.19
CA GLU A 228 -1.05 21.74 -4.53
C GLU A 228 -1.72 20.77 -5.50
N ALA A 229 -2.36 21.30 -6.55
CA ALA A 229 -3.09 20.46 -7.50
C ALA A 229 -2.19 19.41 -8.19
N HIS A 230 -0.92 19.71 -8.44
CA HIS A 230 0.01 18.78 -9.09
C HIS A 230 0.52 17.69 -8.15
N GLU A 231 0.28 17.81 -6.83
CA GLU A 231 0.58 16.76 -5.85
C GLU A 231 -0.57 15.75 -5.78
N LEU A 232 -1.80 16.23 -5.98
CA LEU A 232 -3.02 15.43 -5.96
C LEU A 232 -3.40 14.88 -7.33
N PHE A 233 -3.05 15.57 -8.41
CA PHE A 233 -3.54 15.25 -9.75
C PHE A 233 -2.43 15.21 -10.80
N THR A 234 -2.53 14.22 -11.68
CA THR A 234 -1.66 14.05 -12.83
C THR A 234 -2.50 14.02 -14.10
N GLY A 235 -2.18 14.85 -15.10
CA GLY A 235 -2.79 14.75 -16.42
C GLY A 235 -2.07 13.68 -17.22
N LEU A 236 -2.79 12.67 -17.70
CA LEU A 236 -2.22 11.53 -18.41
C LEU A 236 -2.91 11.36 -19.77
N LEU A 237 -2.14 11.49 -20.84
CA LEU A 237 -2.62 11.35 -22.19
C LEU A 237 -2.52 9.89 -22.64
N TYR A 238 -3.61 9.40 -23.23
CA TYR A 238 -3.68 8.08 -23.81
C TYR A 238 -4.21 8.17 -25.25
N LYS A 239 -3.57 7.46 -26.17
CA LYS A 239 -4.03 7.29 -27.54
C LYS A 239 -5.22 6.33 -27.59
N ASN A 240 -6.35 6.80 -28.09
CA ASN A 240 -7.56 6.01 -28.24
C ASN A 240 -7.39 4.98 -29.36
N ASN A 241 -6.97 3.78 -28.99
CA ASN A 241 -6.66 2.71 -29.94
C ASN A 241 -7.75 1.61 -30.01
N GLY A 242 -8.98 1.90 -29.59
CA GLY A 242 -10.07 0.93 -29.49
C GLY A 242 -9.84 -0.11 -28.38
N GLY A 243 -10.58 0.01 -27.28
CA GLY A 243 -10.52 -0.94 -26.17
C GLY A 243 -11.41 -2.17 -26.40
N CYS A 244 -11.19 -3.22 -25.60
CA CYS A 244 -12.12 -4.33 -25.50
C CYS A 244 -13.47 -3.83 -24.94
N GLY A 245 -14.56 -4.01 -25.68
CA GLY A 245 -15.93 -3.77 -25.20
C GLY A 245 -16.34 -2.30 -24.97
N GLU A 246 -15.52 -1.32 -25.30
CA GLU A 246 -15.80 0.10 -25.00
C GLU A 246 -16.16 0.95 -26.23
N TYR A 247 -16.93 2.00 -25.98
CA TYR A 247 -17.15 3.09 -26.94
C TYR A 247 -15.82 3.76 -27.25
N ILE A 248 -15.34 3.61 -28.48
CA ILE A 248 -14.15 4.31 -28.97
C ILE A 248 -14.54 5.78 -29.16
N PRO A 249 -13.94 6.73 -28.42
CA PRO A 249 -14.18 8.15 -28.66
C PRO A 249 -13.83 8.49 -30.11
N GLN A 250 -14.60 9.39 -30.75
CA GLN A 250 -14.33 9.83 -32.14
C GLN A 250 -12.95 10.52 -32.30
N LYS A 251 -12.37 10.96 -31.18
CA LYS A 251 -11.11 11.70 -31.09
C LYS A 251 -9.94 10.73 -30.90
N GLY A 252 -8.79 11.02 -31.51
CA GLY A 252 -7.61 10.13 -31.52
C GLY A 252 -6.93 9.95 -30.15
N TYR A 253 -7.15 10.87 -29.21
CA TYR A 253 -6.54 10.85 -27.88
C TYR A 253 -7.53 11.29 -26.79
N THR A 254 -7.33 10.75 -25.59
CA THR A 254 -8.03 11.15 -24.38
C THR A 254 -7.02 11.46 -23.27
N GLU A 255 -7.12 12.64 -22.69
CA GLU A 255 -6.44 12.97 -21.44
C GLU A 255 -7.34 12.57 -20.27
N TYR A 256 -6.78 11.78 -19.36
CA TYR A 256 -7.35 11.42 -18.06
C TYR A 256 -6.66 12.22 -16.98
N MET A 257 -7.43 12.90 -16.13
CA MET A 257 -6.87 13.52 -14.92
C MET A 257 -6.92 12.51 -13.79
N GLU A 258 -5.78 11.88 -13.50
CA GLU A 258 -5.62 10.99 -12.36
C GLU A 258 -5.68 11.79 -11.05
N ILE A 259 -6.33 11.25 -10.03
CA ILE A 259 -6.18 11.66 -8.63
C ILE A 259 -5.35 10.63 -7.86
N ALA A 260 -4.36 11.11 -7.11
CA ALA A 260 -3.54 10.30 -6.23
C ALA A 260 -4.42 9.55 -5.20
N PRO A 261 -4.10 8.29 -4.87
CA PRO A 261 -4.88 7.51 -3.92
C PRO A 261 -4.81 8.17 -2.54
N ILE A 262 -5.98 8.58 -2.03
CA ILE A 262 -6.12 9.18 -0.71
C ILE A 262 -6.35 8.07 0.30
N SER A 263 -5.56 8.11 1.36
CA SER A 263 -5.65 7.17 2.49
C SER A 263 -6.05 7.92 3.75
N PHE A 264 -6.86 7.26 4.58
CA PHE A 264 -7.42 7.81 5.81
C PHE A 264 -6.76 7.16 7.01
N VAL A 265 -6.21 7.97 7.90
CA VAL A 265 -5.44 7.55 9.06
C VAL A 265 -6.28 7.70 10.31
N PHE A 266 -6.37 6.62 11.07
CA PHE A 266 -7.04 6.56 12.36
C PHE A 266 -6.06 6.13 13.45
N LEU A 267 -6.19 6.71 14.64
CA LEU A 267 -5.59 6.22 15.86
C LEU A 267 -6.61 5.33 16.59
N GLY A 268 -6.30 4.05 16.76
CA GLY A 268 -7.04 3.16 17.64
C GLY A 268 -6.42 3.16 19.04
N ILE A 269 -7.23 3.49 20.04
CA ILE A 269 -6.89 3.46 21.46
C ILE A 269 -7.63 2.28 22.06
N THR A 270 -6.92 1.20 22.38
CA THR A 270 -7.49 -0.06 22.87
C THR A 270 -7.25 -0.20 24.36
N ASN A 271 -8.28 -0.56 25.12
CA ASN A 271 -8.09 -1.01 26.50
C ASN A 271 -7.45 -2.40 26.49
N ALA A 272 -6.18 -2.47 26.84
CA ALA A 272 -5.40 -3.69 26.97
C ALA A 272 -5.32 -4.21 28.42
N SER A 273 -5.90 -3.49 29.38
CA SER A 273 -6.00 -3.92 30.77
C SER A 273 -7.06 -5.02 30.96
N LYS A 274 -7.10 -5.61 32.15
CA LYS A 274 -8.09 -6.63 32.54
C LYS A 274 -9.40 -6.04 33.04
N GLU A 275 -9.43 -4.74 33.33
CA GLU A 275 -10.56 -4.04 33.92
C GLU A 275 -11.11 -2.98 32.95
N ALA A 276 -12.29 -2.44 33.23
CA ALA A 276 -12.81 -1.32 32.45
C ALA A 276 -12.09 -0.02 32.83
N ILE A 277 -11.68 0.76 31.82
CA ILE A 277 -11.03 2.06 32.02
C ILE A 277 -11.87 3.16 31.37
N ARG A 278 -11.73 4.39 31.86
CA ARG A 278 -12.36 5.56 31.25
C ARG A 278 -11.29 6.38 30.54
N LEU A 279 -11.40 6.49 29.22
CA LEU A 279 -10.55 7.37 28.44
C LEU A 279 -11.05 8.81 28.59
N ASP A 280 -10.19 9.73 29.01
CA ASP A 280 -10.58 11.12 29.28
C ASP A 280 -10.23 12.02 28.09
N LYS A 281 -8.94 12.09 27.73
CA LYS A 281 -8.46 13.03 26.70
C LYS A 281 -7.37 12.44 25.83
N LEU A 282 -7.29 12.96 24.61
CA LEU A 282 -6.20 12.75 23.68
C LEU A 282 -5.47 14.07 23.49
N ALA A 283 -4.23 14.16 23.98
CA ALA A 283 -3.37 15.30 23.75
C ALA A 283 -2.66 15.16 22.40
N SER A 284 -2.77 16.19 21.56
CA SER A 284 -2.00 16.36 20.33
C SER A 284 -1.12 17.61 20.42
N GLU A 285 -0.21 17.79 19.46
CA GLU A 285 0.65 18.99 19.39
C GLU A 285 -0.13 20.31 19.46
N GLU A 286 -1.31 20.37 18.85
CA GLU A 286 -2.05 21.62 18.63
C GLU A 286 -3.35 21.71 19.44
N GLU A 287 -3.94 20.58 19.83
CA GLU A 287 -5.21 20.54 20.55
C GLU A 287 -5.34 19.38 21.55
N LEU A 288 -6.23 19.57 22.53
CA LEU A 288 -6.64 18.55 23.49
C LEU A 288 -8.06 18.08 23.15
N ILE A 289 -8.22 16.80 22.81
CA ILE A 289 -9.47 16.23 22.31
C ILE A 289 -10.13 15.41 23.41
N GLU A 290 -11.34 15.78 23.78
CA GLU A 290 -12.16 15.02 24.74
C GLU A 290 -12.55 13.66 24.16
N LEU A 291 -12.22 12.57 24.87
CA LEU A 291 -12.60 11.22 24.49
C LEU A 291 -13.99 10.87 25.04
N PRO A 292 -14.66 9.85 24.48
CA PRO A 292 -15.99 9.44 24.95
C PRO A 292 -16.00 9.09 26.44
N ASN A 293 -16.90 9.74 27.17
CA ASN A 293 -17.06 9.60 28.62
C ASN A 293 -17.89 8.35 28.97
N PHE A 294 -17.36 7.17 28.68
CA PHE A 294 -17.90 5.89 29.14
C PHE A 294 -16.77 4.91 29.46
N ALA A 295 -17.11 3.86 30.22
CA ALA A 295 -16.16 2.81 30.56
C ALA A 295 -15.90 1.91 29.35
N VAL A 296 -14.65 1.89 28.89
CA VAL A 296 -14.15 1.04 27.81
C VAL A 296 -13.75 -0.30 28.41
N SER A 297 -14.40 -1.38 28.01
CA SER A 297 -14.12 -2.73 28.53
C SER A 297 -12.83 -3.29 27.95
N PRO A 298 -12.25 -4.35 28.55
CA PRO A 298 -11.09 -5.03 27.98
C PRO A 298 -11.27 -5.43 26.52
N ASN A 299 -10.28 -5.12 25.69
CA ASN A 299 -10.24 -5.31 24.23
C ASN A 299 -11.25 -4.49 23.41
N GLU A 300 -11.92 -3.52 24.02
CA GLU A 300 -12.68 -2.51 23.28
C GLU A 300 -11.75 -1.37 22.83
N MET A 301 -12.11 -0.75 21.71
CA MET A 301 -11.29 0.27 21.06
C MET A 301 -12.08 1.54 20.81
N ILE A 302 -11.44 2.68 21.04
CA ILE A 302 -11.88 3.97 20.51
C ILE A 302 -11.03 4.30 19.28
N LEU A 303 -11.69 4.45 18.15
CA LEU A 303 -11.09 4.85 16.89
C LEU A 303 -11.23 6.37 16.74
N VAL A 304 -10.12 7.06 16.54
CA VAL A 304 -10.06 8.52 16.40
C VAL A 304 -9.52 8.85 15.01
N PRO A 305 -10.25 9.58 14.15
CA PRO A 305 -9.72 10.12 12.91
C PRO A 305 -8.58 11.09 13.20
N ILE A 306 -7.41 10.91 12.56
CA ILE A 306 -6.26 11.78 12.81
C ILE A 306 -5.68 12.44 11.56
N GLY A 307 -6.02 12.00 10.35
CA GLY A 307 -5.53 12.68 9.15
C GLY A 307 -5.79 11.89 7.89
N ALA A 308 -5.57 12.54 6.75
CA ALA A 308 -5.57 11.91 5.44
C ALA A 308 -4.26 12.23 4.74
N GLY A 309 -3.82 11.34 3.85
CA GLY A 309 -2.59 11.53 3.09
C GLY A 309 -2.60 10.76 1.78
N ILE A 310 -1.65 11.09 0.93
CA ILE A 310 -1.42 10.43 -0.36
C ILE A 310 -0.08 9.71 -0.35
N ASN A 311 0.06 8.73 -1.24
CA ASN A 311 1.25 7.86 -1.35
C ASN A 311 1.51 7.00 -0.10
N LEU A 312 0.46 6.70 0.68
CA LEU A 312 0.51 5.84 1.86
C LEU A 312 0.30 4.35 1.55
N ASN A 313 0.51 3.90 0.30
CA ASN A 313 0.34 2.50 -0.09
C ASN A 313 1.64 1.71 0.11
N PRO A 314 1.69 0.72 1.03
CA PRO A 314 2.84 -0.17 1.12
C PRO A 314 2.87 -1.09 -0.11
N LYS A 315 4.08 -1.41 -0.61
CA LYS A 315 4.24 -2.55 -1.53
C LYS A 315 3.85 -3.81 -0.78
N LEU A 316 2.75 -4.45 -1.19
CA LEU A 316 2.27 -5.68 -0.58
C LEU A 316 3.10 -6.86 -1.12
N GLU A 317 3.92 -7.47 -0.27
CA GLU A 317 4.43 -8.82 -0.56
C GLU A 317 3.46 -9.86 0.02
N GLU A 318 2.96 -10.78 -0.81
CA GLU A 318 1.93 -11.77 -0.43
C GLU A 318 2.28 -12.56 0.85
N LYS A 319 3.57 -12.85 1.06
CA LYS A 319 4.08 -13.64 2.18
C LYS A 319 3.89 -12.99 3.57
N ASP A 320 3.73 -11.66 3.62
CA ASP A 320 3.57 -10.89 4.87
C ASP A 320 2.11 -10.45 5.10
N SER A 321 1.18 -10.93 4.27
CA SER A 321 -0.24 -10.62 4.32
C SER A 321 -1.05 -11.74 5.00
N LEU A 322 -1.93 -11.36 5.94
CA LEU A 322 -3.00 -12.20 6.44
C LEU A 322 -4.27 -11.82 5.69
N ILE A 323 -4.63 -12.60 4.67
CA ILE A 323 -5.82 -12.37 3.85
C ILE A 323 -7.02 -13.07 4.49
N TYR A 324 -8.07 -12.31 4.76
CA TYR A 324 -9.37 -12.79 5.23
C TYR A 324 -10.39 -12.66 4.08
N HIS A 325 -10.86 -13.81 3.58
CA HIS A 325 -11.91 -13.87 2.57
C HIS A 325 -13.29 -13.81 3.22
N ASN A 326 -14.11 -12.82 2.88
CA ASN A 326 -15.53 -12.80 3.25
C ASN A 326 -16.40 -13.09 2.01
N TYR A 327 -16.76 -14.36 1.86
CA TYR A 327 -17.56 -14.87 0.73
C TYR A 327 -18.96 -14.25 0.63
N ASP A 328 -19.52 -13.73 1.72
CA ASP A 328 -20.89 -13.19 1.74
C ASP A 328 -20.95 -11.75 1.23
N ALA A 329 -19.82 -11.02 1.29
CA ALA A 329 -19.72 -9.61 0.87
C ALA A 329 -19.02 -9.41 -0.48
N ARG A 330 -18.38 -10.45 -1.06
CA ARG A 330 -17.44 -10.33 -2.20
C ARG A 330 -16.33 -9.29 -1.96
N ILE A 331 -15.88 -9.15 -0.71
CA ILE A 331 -14.82 -8.23 -0.32
C ILE A 331 -13.71 -9.08 0.31
N ASP A 332 -12.53 -9.03 -0.29
CA ASP A 332 -11.30 -9.61 0.27
C ASP A 332 -10.61 -8.56 1.14
N TYR A 333 -10.44 -8.88 2.43
CA TYR A 333 -9.73 -8.04 3.37
C TYR A 333 -8.30 -8.55 3.54
N ALA A 334 -7.30 -7.78 3.13
CA ALA A 334 -5.90 -8.09 3.44
C ALA A 334 -5.46 -7.31 4.68
N LYS A 335 -5.14 -8.01 5.76
CA LYS A 335 -4.38 -7.43 6.88
C LYS A 335 -2.91 -7.62 6.58
N VAL A 336 -2.23 -6.54 6.21
CA VAL A 336 -0.78 -6.58 5.99
C VAL A 336 -0.09 -5.94 7.19
N ILE A 337 0.79 -6.70 7.84
CA ILE A 337 1.77 -6.17 8.79
C ILE A 337 3.09 -6.30 8.06
N GLY A 338 3.43 -5.28 7.28
CA GLY A 338 4.66 -5.26 6.49
C GLY A 338 5.58 -4.18 7.00
N ASP A 339 6.86 -4.53 7.19
CA ASP A 339 7.96 -3.61 6.93
C ASP A 339 7.94 -3.43 5.42
N SER A 340 7.50 -2.28 4.92
CA SER A 340 7.66 -1.98 3.51
C SER A 340 9.16 -1.85 3.29
N GLY A 341 9.85 -2.94 2.92
CA GLY A 341 11.31 -2.99 2.75
C GLY A 341 11.89 -2.01 1.72
N GLY A 342 11.07 -1.13 1.15
CA GLY A 342 11.47 0.11 0.50
C GLY A 342 10.80 1.32 1.13
N LYS A 343 11.59 2.37 1.41
CA LYS A 343 11.10 3.68 1.84
C LYS A 343 9.95 4.16 0.94
N MET A 344 8.80 4.47 1.52
CA MET A 344 7.74 5.18 0.81
C MET A 344 8.29 6.53 0.35
N LYS A 345 8.12 6.84 -0.94
CA LYS A 345 8.61 8.12 -1.50
C LYS A 345 7.47 9.12 -1.51
N ASN A 346 7.76 10.36 -1.13
CA ASN A 346 6.88 11.51 -1.28
C ASN A 346 5.50 11.35 -0.60
N VAL A 347 5.48 10.76 0.60
CA VAL A 347 4.28 10.76 1.45
C VAL A 347 3.93 12.20 1.81
N MET A 348 2.69 12.58 1.57
CA MET A 348 2.18 13.92 1.85
C MET A 348 0.87 13.81 2.62
N PHE A 349 0.69 14.68 3.62
CA PHE A 349 -0.51 14.71 4.45
C PHE A 349 -1.30 15.98 4.22
N PHE A 350 -2.60 15.88 4.44
CA PHE A 350 -3.47 17.04 4.46
C PHE A 350 -3.11 17.90 5.68
N LYS A 351 -3.17 19.23 5.51
CA LYS A 351 -2.64 20.22 6.46
C LYS A 351 -3.15 20.08 7.90
N ASP A 352 -4.35 19.53 8.08
CA ASP A 352 -5.01 19.46 9.39
C ASP A 352 -4.65 18.20 10.17
N MET A 353 -3.73 17.34 9.70
CA MET A 353 -3.36 16.08 10.36
C MET A 353 -2.97 16.30 11.84
N LEU A 354 -3.66 15.59 12.73
CA LEU A 354 -3.35 15.55 14.15
C LEU A 354 -2.07 14.76 14.38
N LYS A 355 -1.29 15.25 15.34
CA LYS A 355 -0.10 14.57 15.86
C LYS A 355 -0.31 14.22 17.33
N PRO A 356 -0.94 13.05 17.61
CA PRO A 356 -1.18 12.61 18.97
C PRO A 356 0.14 12.39 19.74
N GLN A 357 0.18 12.83 20.99
CA GLN A 357 1.34 12.70 21.87
C GLN A 357 1.04 11.85 23.10
N HIS A 358 -0.13 12.04 23.71
CA HIS A 358 -0.51 11.33 24.94
C HIS A 358 -2.00 10.99 24.99
N VAL A 359 -2.32 9.84 25.58
CA VAL A 359 -3.69 9.50 26.02
C VAL A 359 -3.78 9.65 27.52
N ILE A 360 -4.77 10.41 27.99
CA ILE A 360 -5.11 10.56 29.41
C ILE A 360 -6.31 9.67 29.71
N TYR A 361 -6.19 8.82 30.72
CA TYR A 361 -7.26 7.90 31.13
C TYR A 361 -7.32 7.73 32.65
N ASN A 362 -8.43 7.20 33.16
CA ASN A 362 -8.67 6.95 34.57
C ASN A 362 -9.19 5.51 34.79
N ASP A 363 -8.71 4.81 35.82
CA ASP A 363 -9.12 3.44 36.17
C ASP A 363 -10.10 3.36 37.36
N ASN A 364 -10.78 4.47 37.67
CA ASN A 364 -11.61 4.80 38.84
C ASN A 364 -10.85 5.22 40.10
N ASP A 365 -9.55 4.91 40.22
CA ASP A 365 -8.74 5.27 41.39
C ASP A 365 -7.78 6.44 41.10
N THR A 366 -7.16 6.45 39.92
CA THR A 366 -6.13 7.45 39.57
C THR A 366 -6.17 7.82 38.09
N GLU A 367 -5.71 9.03 37.77
CA GLU A 367 -5.50 9.48 36.39
C GLU A 367 -4.09 9.13 35.91
N TYR A 368 -3.99 8.68 34.67
CA TYR A 368 -2.78 8.25 34.03
C TYR A 368 -2.60 8.91 32.67
N GLU A 369 -1.35 9.05 32.28
CA GLU A 369 -0.96 9.59 30.99
C GLU A 369 -0.03 8.59 30.28
N VAL A 370 -0.41 8.20 29.07
CA VAL A 370 0.32 7.22 28.25
C VAL A 370 0.83 7.89 26.99
N GLN A 371 2.13 7.79 26.76
CA GLN A 371 2.76 8.27 25.53
C GLN A 371 2.32 7.48 24.31
N ILE A 372 2.03 8.20 23.23
CA ILE A 372 1.74 7.66 21.91
C ILE A 372 3.02 7.76 21.10
N HIS A 373 3.37 6.69 20.39
CA HIS A 373 4.51 6.74 19.48
C HIS A 373 4.16 7.60 18.27
N GLU A 374 5.16 8.24 17.66
CA GLU A 374 4.94 9.00 16.43
C GLU A 374 4.40 8.12 15.30
N PHE A 375 3.65 8.72 14.38
CA PHE A 375 3.13 8.03 13.21
C PHE A 375 4.30 7.58 12.33
N ASP A 376 4.54 6.27 12.32
CA ASP A 376 5.58 5.62 11.53
C ASP A 376 4.93 5.01 10.28
N HIS A 377 5.19 5.63 9.14
CA HIS A 377 4.64 5.20 7.86
C HIS A 377 5.35 3.97 7.28
N GLU A 378 6.47 3.53 7.87
CA GLU A 378 7.15 2.30 7.48
C GLU A 378 6.57 1.08 8.22
N ASN A 379 5.69 1.29 9.22
CA ASN A 379 5.12 0.24 10.08
C ASN A 379 3.61 0.45 10.34
N MET A 380 2.77 0.13 9.36
CA MET A 380 1.35 0.46 9.36
C MET A 380 0.43 -0.77 9.34
N TYR A 381 -0.77 -0.65 9.93
CA TYR A 381 -1.87 -1.59 9.68
C TYR A 381 -2.69 -1.09 8.49
N THR A 382 -2.59 -1.80 7.37
CA THR A 382 -3.26 -1.43 6.12
C THR A 382 -4.55 -2.23 5.93
N LEU A 383 -5.62 -1.54 5.51
CA LEU A 383 -6.89 -2.13 5.08
C LEU A 383 -7.15 -1.74 3.62
N THR A 384 -7.17 -2.73 2.73
CA THR A 384 -7.44 -2.58 1.29
C THR A 384 -8.52 -3.55 0.83
N ASN A 385 -9.21 -3.18 -0.26
CA ASN A 385 -10.01 -4.09 -1.08
C ASN A 385 -9.22 -4.33 -2.37
N ASN A 386 -8.88 -5.58 -2.67
CA ASN A 386 -8.25 -5.92 -3.94
C ASN A 386 -9.33 -6.29 -4.96
N TRP A 387 -9.32 -5.61 -6.10
CA TRP A 387 -10.11 -5.95 -7.28
C TRP A 387 -9.19 -6.45 -8.37
N GLY A 388 -9.31 -7.72 -8.75
CA GLY A 388 -8.65 -8.31 -9.90
C GLY A 388 -9.63 -8.39 -11.07
N ILE A 389 -9.34 -7.72 -12.18
CA ILE A 389 -10.10 -7.86 -13.43
C ILE A 389 -9.13 -7.79 -14.60
N GLY A 390 -9.23 -8.78 -15.50
CA GLY A 390 -8.33 -9.01 -16.64
C GLY A 390 -8.86 -8.61 -18.02
N SER A 391 -7.94 -8.63 -18.97
CA SER A 391 -8.04 -8.15 -20.34
C SER A 391 -6.76 -8.31 -21.20
N CYS A 392 -6.75 -9.33 -22.04
CA CYS A 392 -5.87 -9.55 -23.19
C CYS A 392 -4.33 -9.61 -22.91
N PRO A 393 -3.60 -10.43 -23.66
CA PRO A 393 -2.15 -10.53 -23.50
C PRO A 393 -1.43 -9.23 -23.89
N HIS A 394 -0.38 -8.89 -23.15
CA HIS A 394 0.38 -7.65 -23.29
C HIS A 394 1.63 -7.84 -24.16
N LEU A 395 1.86 -6.94 -25.12
CA LEU A 395 3.05 -6.88 -25.94
C LEU A 395 4.07 -5.90 -25.36
N PHE A 396 5.31 -6.38 -25.26
CA PHE A 396 6.48 -5.60 -24.90
C PHE A 396 7.55 -5.70 -25.99
N TYR A 397 8.30 -4.61 -26.16
CA TYR A 397 9.48 -4.55 -27.00
C TYR A 397 10.74 -4.53 -26.16
N VAL A 398 11.78 -5.22 -26.60
CA VAL A 398 13.11 -5.12 -26.00
C VAL A 398 14.00 -4.27 -26.89
N LYS A 399 14.44 -3.13 -26.35
CA LYS A 399 15.34 -2.20 -27.04
C LYS A 399 16.74 -2.79 -27.18
N GLU A 400 17.57 -2.17 -28.03
CA GLU A 400 18.99 -2.53 -28.19
C GLU A 400 19.78 -2.51 -26.88
N ASN A 401 19.38 -1.65 -25.93
CA ASN A 401 19.99 -1.59 -24.60
C ASN A 401 19.54 -2.73 -23.65
N GLY A 402 18.76 -3.68 -24.14
CA GLY A 402 18.23 -4.83 -23.39
C GLY A 402 17.01 -4.51 -22.53
N LYS A 403 16.58 -3.24 -22.43
CA LYS A 403 15.41 -2.86 -21.62
C LYS A 403 14.10 -3.20 -22.31
N GLN A 404 13.17 -3.74 -21.54
CA GLN A 404 11.79 -3.95 -21.91
C GLN A 404 11.01 -2.63 -21.84
N GLU A 405 10.18 -2.38 -22.85
CA GLU A 405 9.23 -1.27 -22.97
C GLU A 405 7.84 -1.81 -23.31
N TYR A 406 6.80 -1.22 -22.71
CA TYR A 406 5.43 -1.57 -23.03
C TYR A 406 4.98 -1.00 -24.40
N SER A 407 4.35 -1.84 -25.22
CA SER A 407 3.86 -1.45 -26.54
C SER A 407 2.34 -1.27 -26.56
N ARG A 408 1.57 -2.36 -26.41
CA ARG A 408 0.11 -2.40 -26.48
C ARG A 408 -0.44 -3.74 -26.00
N GLU A 409 -1.75 -3.86 -25.79
CA GLU A 409 -2.38 -5.19 -25.71
C GLU A 409 -2.58 -5.80 -27.10
N LEU A 410 -2.62 -7.12 -27.15
CA LEU A 410 -2.90 -7.94 -28.32
C LEU A 410 -4.29 -8.58 -28.22
N LEU A 411 -4.86 -8.97 -29.36
CA LEU A 411 -6.12 -9.73 -29.42
C LEU A 411 -7.30 -9.05 -28.70
N ARG A 412 -7.32 -7.72 -28.66
CA ARG A 412 -8.27 -6.91 -27.87
C ARG A 412 -9.75 -7.19 -28.10
N GLN A 413 -10.10 -7.75 -29.25
CA GLN A 413 -11.50 -8.07 -29.62
C GLN A 413 -11.80 -9.58 -29.57
N ALA A 414 -10.85 -10.39 -29.10
CA ALA A 414 -10.93 -11.86 -29.11
C ALA A 414 -11.26 -12.43 -27.71
N SER A 415 -12.10 -11.72 -26.95
CA SER A 415 -12.59 -12.22 -25.65
C SER A 415 -13.60 -13.33 -25.89
N ASN A 416 -13.34 -14.53 -25.38
CA ASN A 416 -14.18 -15.72 -25.57
C ASN A 416 -14.44 -16.12 -27.04
N GLU A 417 -13.85 -15.43 -28.01
CA GLU A 417 -14.06 -15.61 -29.44
C GLU A 417 -12.72 -15.59 -30.16
N LEU A 418 -12.58 -16.38 -31.22
CA LEU A 418 -11.37 -16.38 -32.05
C LEU A 418 -11.26 -15.04 -32.80
N GLY A 419 -10.13 -14.39 -32.64
CA GLY A 419 -9.78 -13.17 -33.35
C GLY A 419 -8.38 -13.24 -33.93
N SER A 420 -8.01 -12.13 -34.59
CA SER A 420 -6.66 -11.93 -35.09
C SER A 420 -6.21 -10.51 -34.81
N ASP A 421 -4.90 -10.34 -34.68
CA ASP A 421 -4.26 -9.05 -34.45
C ASP A 421 -2.93 -9.01 -35.20
N SER A 422 -2.57 -7.85 -35.74
CA SER A 422 -1.33 -7.69 -36.52
C SER A 422 -0.63 -6.38 -36.21
N PHE A 423 0.69 -6.39 -36.34
CA PHE A 423 1.54 -5.21 -36.18
C PHE A 423 2.85 -5.35 -36.95
N VAL A 424 3.52 -4.22 -37.14
CA VAL A 424 4.83 -4.15 -37.78
C VAL A 424 5.87 -3.82 -36.71
N ILE A 425 7.00 -4.54 -36.74
CA ILE A 425 8.11 -4.33 -35.82
C ILE A 425 8.79 -2.99 -36.12
N PRO A 426 8.92 -2.08 -35.13
CA PRO A 426 9.63 -0.82 -35.32
C PRO A 426 11.12 -1.00 -35.61
N GLU A 427 11.76 0.06 -36.09
CA GLU A 427 13.22 0.11 -36.21
C GLU A 427 13.90 -0.09 -34.84
N GLY A 428 15.00 -0.85 -34.81
CA GLY A 428 15.80 -1.08 -33.60
C GLY A 428 15.23 -2.11 -32.61
N ILE A 429 14.15 -2.82 -32.96
CA ILE A 429 13.59 -3.90 -32.15
C ILE A 429 13.92 -5.26 -32.77
N TYR A 430 14.53 -6.14 -31.97
CA TYR A 430 14.95 -7.48 -32.38
C TYR A 430 14.34 -8.60 -31.54
N LEU A 431 13.64 -8.24 -30.47
CA LEU A 431 12.99 -9.16 -29.56
C LEU A 431 11.68 -8.53 -29.07
N ILE A 432 10.61 -9.30 -29.16
CA ILE A 432 9.31 -8.98 -28.56
C ILE A 432 8.98 -10.00 -27.50
N ILE A 433 8.21 -9.58 -26.49
CA ILE A 433 7.73 -10.43 -25.42
C ILE A 433 6.22 -10.26 -25.33
N ILE A 434 5.49 -11.37 -25.40
CA ILE A 434 4.06 -11.43 -25.12
C ILE A 434 3.92 -11.97 -23.71
N ARG A 435 3.16 -11.29 -22.85
CA ARG A 435 2.95 -11.72 -21.45
C ARG A 435 1.46 -11.75 -21.11
N GLU A 436 1.06 -12.80 -20.42
CA GLU A 436 -0.22 -12.84 -19.74
C GLU A 436 -0.02 -12.29 -18.31
N LEU A 437 -0.59 -11.13 -18.01
CA LEU A 437 -0.37 -10.45 -16.72
C LEU A 437 -1.60 -10.54 -15.80
N GLU A 438 -2.76 -10.86 -16.36
CA GLU A 438 -4.03 -10.77 -15.69
C GLU A 438 -4.59 -12.17 -15.37
N ASP A 439 -5.66 -12.24 -14.56
CA ASP A 439 -6.30 -13.51 -14.18
C ASP A 439 -7.17 -14.05 -15.35
N GLU A 440 -6.49 -14.47 -16.42
CA GLU A 440 -7.08 -15.04 -17.62
C GLU A 440 -6.19 -16.12 -18.26
N VAL A 441 -6.79 -16.87 -19.18
CA VAL A 441 -6.09 -17.86 -20.02
C VAL A 441 -6.13 -17.40 -21.47
N THR A 442 -4.96 -17.15 -22.03
CA THR A 442 -4.78 -16.78 -23.43
C THR A 442 -4.46 -18.02 -24.27
N TYR A 443 -5.18 -18.18 -25.38
CA TYR A 443 -5.00 -19.25 -26.37
C TYR A 443 -4.49 -18.62 -27.68
N LEU A 444 -3.27 -18.94 -28.08
CA LEU A 444 -2.68 -18.51 -29.34
C LEU A 444 -2.63 -19.69 -30.32
N ASP A 445 -3.59 -19.72 -31.24
CA ASP A 445 -3.72 -20.74 -32.27
C ASP A 445 -2.52 -20.74 -33.21
N LYS A 446 -2.10 -19.55 -33.66
CA LYS A 446 -0.93 -19.38 -34.53
C LYS A 446 -0.32 -17.99 -34.43
N ILE A 447 1.00 -17.94 -34.62
CA ILE A 447 1.77 -16.70 -34.79
C ILE A 447 2.53 -16.81 -36.10
N LEU A 448 2.33 -15.82 -36.97
CA LEU A 448 2.96 -15.69 -38.27
C LEU A 448 3.92 -14.50 -38.26
N ILE A 449 5.14 -14.69 -38.75
CA ILE A 449 6.09 -13.60 -39.01
C ILE A 449 6.36 -13.56 -40.51
N ASN A 450 6.08 -12.44 -41.17
CA ASN A 450 6.16 -12.29 -42.62
C ASN A 450 5.40 -13.40 -43.39
N ASN A 451 4.22 -13.78 -42.88
CA ASN A 451 3.39 -14.90 -43.35
C ASN A 451 3.97 -16.31 -43.16
N GLU A 452 5.10 -16.46 -42.47
CA GLU A 452 5.65 -17.77 -42.09
C GLU A 452 5.17 -18.18 -40.70
N LEU A 453 4.68 -19.41 -40.55
CA LEU A 453 4.21 -19.94 -39.28
C LEU A 453 5.40 -20.19 -38.35
N CYS A 454 5.46 -19.44 -37.24
CA CYS A 454 6.52 -19.58 -36.25
C CYS A 454 6.08 -20.40 -35.03
N PHE A 455 4.83 -20.23 -34.61
CA PHE A 455 4.28 -20.91 -33.44
C PHE A 455 2.83 -21.33 -33.70
N SER A 456 2.41 -22.42 -33.06
CA SER A 456 1.01 -22.85 -33.02
C SER A 456 0.66 -23.44 -31.65
N ASP A 457 -0.62 -23.37 -31.31
CA ASP A 457 -1.24 -24.06 -30.16
C ASP A 457 -0.57 -23.72 -28.80
N ILE A 458 -0.30 -22.44 -28.56
CA ILE A 458 0.26 -21.97 -27.29
C ILE A 458 -0.88 -21.60 -26.33
N VAL A 459 -0.78 -22.06 -25.08
CA VAL A 459 -1.67 -21.66 -23.99
C VAL A 459 -0.84 -20.92 -22.95
N MET A 460 -1.29 -19.73 -22.56
CA MET A 460 -0.63 -18.88 -21.57
C MET A 460 -1.59 -18.63 -20.40
N ASN A 461 -1.11 -18.88 -19.19
CA ASN A 461 -1.80 -18.52 -17.95
C ASN A 461 -1.14 -17.27 -17.35
N LYS A 462 -1.78 -16.67 -16.35
CA LYS A 462 -1.21 -15.55 -15.59
C LYS A 462 0.25 -15.77 -15.20
N GLY A 463 1.10 -14.82 -15.60
CA GLY A 463 2.53 -14.82 -15.36
C GLY A 463 3.37 -15.47 -16.46
N ASP A 464 2.76 -16.21 -17.38
CA ASP A 464 3.46 -16.83 -18.51
C ASP A 464 3.92 -15.76 -19.51
N SER A 465 5.05 -16.02 -20.16
CA SER A 465 5.64 -15.14 -21.17
C SER A 465 6.18 -15.92 -22.36
N LEU A 466 5.96 -15.40 -23.56
CA LEU A 466 6.49 -15.90 -24.82
C LEU A 466 7.44 -14.88 -25.42
N GLU A 467 8.71 -15.27 -25.60
CA GLU A 467 9.74 -14.47 -26.23
C GLU A 467 9.90 -14.84 -27.70
N ILE A 468 9.92 -13.84 -28.58
CA ILE A 468 9.99 -14.04 -30.03
C ILE A 468 11.06 -13.13 -30.62
N ASN A 469 12.09 -13.74 -31.21
CA ASN A 469 13.09 -13.01 -31.97
C ASN A 469 12.48 -12.51 -33.28
N VAL A 470 12.71 -11.24 -33.60
CA VAL A 470 12.18 -10.56 -34.78
C VAL A 470 13.27 -9.73 -35.45
N GLN A 471 13.00 -9.23 -36.65
CA GLN A 471 13.78 -8.20 -37.32
C GLN A 471 12.96 -6.90 -37.45
N PRO A 472 13.64 -5.73 -37.50
CA PRO A 472 12.99 -4.48 -37.86
C PRO A 472 12.15 -4.62 -39.13
N PHE A 473 10.94 -4.08 -39.07
CA PHE A 473 9.94 -4.08 -40.15
C PHE A 473 9.28 -5.43 -40.45
N ASP A 474 9.55 -6.48 -39.67
CA ASP A 474 8.78 -7.73 -39.75
C ASP A 474 7.29 -7.44 -39.51
N THR A 475 6.43 -8.15 -40.25
CA THR A 475 4.98 -8.14 -40.00
C THR A 475 4.63 -9.35 -39.15
N VAL A 476 4.10 -9.11 -37.95
CA VAL A 476 3.66 -10.15 -37.03
C VAL A 476 2.13 -10.20 -37.05
N GLU A 477 1.58 -11.40 -37.22
CA GLU A 477 0.15 -11.68 -37.20
C GLU A 477 -0.14 -12.80 -36.21
N LEU A 478 -1.05 -12.56 -35.27
CA LEU A 478 -1.48 -13.50 -34.24
C LEU A 478 -2.94 -13.87 -34.47
N HIS A 479 -3.25 -15.14 -34.23
CA HIS A 479 -4.62 -15.64 -34.19
C HIS A 479 -4.81 -16.38 -32.89
N GLY A 480 -5.93 -16.13 -32.23
CA GLY A 480 -6.18 -16.69 -30.91
C GLY A 480 -7.37 -16.03 -30.23
N SER A 481 -7.55 -16.39 -28.97
CA SER A 481 -8.58 -15.85 -28.09
C SER A 481 -8.07 -15.80 -26.65
N TYR A 482 -8.80 -15.13 -25.77
CA TYR A 482 -8.52 -15.18 -24.34
C TYR A 482 -9.82 -15.38 -23.55
N VAL A 483 -9.70 -16.07 -22.41
CA VAL A 483 -10.82 -16.43 -21.55
C VAL A 483 -10.53 -15.95 -20.12
N PRO A 484 -11.22 -14.90 -19.65
CA PRO A 484 -11.11 -14.43 -18.27
C PRO A 484 -11.61 -15.47 -17.25
N ASP A 485 -10.98 -15.56 -16.07
CA ASP A 485 -11.25 -16.63 -15.09
C ASP A 485 -12.61 -16.50 -14.33
N TYR A 486 -13.43 -15.45 -14.58
CA TYR A 486 -14.73 -15.26 -13.90
C TYR A 486 -15.90 -14.72 -14.76
N LYS A 487 -17.13 -15.17 -14.40
CA LYS A 487 -18.46 -14.89 -15.00
C LYS A 487 -19.03 -13.47 -14.83
N ASN A 488 -18.24 -12.45 -14.50
CA ASN A 488 -18.78 -11.10 -14.29
C ASN A 488 -18.42 -10.18 -15.45
N GLU A 489 -19.42 -9.89 -16.28
CA GLU A 489 -19.45 -8.76 -17.22
C GLU A 489 -19.49 -7.43 -16.46
N SER A 490 -18.40 -7.06 -15.76
CA SER A 490 -18.20 -5.64 -15.49
C SER A 490 -17.44 -5.06 -16.67
N GLY A 491 -18.15 -4.39 -17.57
CA GLY A 491 -17.58 -3.65 -18.72
C GLY A 491 -16.76 -2.42 -18.32
N PHE A 492 -16.02 -2.48 -17.21
CA PHE A 492 -15.12 -1.44 -16.75
C PHE A 492 -13.68 -1.86 -16.97
N ASN A 493 -13.11 -1.33 -18.04
CA ASN A 493 -11.69 -1.40 -18.32
C ASN A 493 -10.92 -0.53 -17.31
N ASN A 494 -10.15 -1.12 -16.40
CA ASN A 494 -9.36 -0.38 -15.41
C ASN A 494 -7.92 -0.14 -15.89
N MET A 495 -7.74 0.95 -16.66
CA MET A 495 -6.45 1.38 -17.20
C MET A 495 -5.36 1.58 -16.12
N TRP A 496 -5.74 1.86 -14.87
CA TRP A 496 -4.81 2.10 -13.76
C TRP A 496 -4.20 0.82 -13.22
N LEU A 497 -5.02 -0.23 -13.09
CA LEU A 497 -4.54 -1.56 -12.73
C LEU A 497 -3.56 -2.08 -13.79
N ARG A 498 -3.89 -1.92 -15.08
CA ARG A 498 -2.99 -2.28 -16.18
C ARG A 498 -1.67 -1.54 -16.11
N ASN A 499 -1.71 -0.24 -15.82
CA ASN A 499 -0.50 0.53 -15.63
C ASN A 499 0.38 -0.04 -14.51
N GLU A 500 -0.19 -0.43 -13.37
CA GLU A 500 0.55 -1.06 -12.28
C GLU A 500 1.12 -2.43 -12.67
N LEU A 501 0.36 -3.28 -13.36
CA LEU A 501 0.84 -4.58 -13.87
C LEU A 501 2.03 -4.41 -14.84
N VAL A 502 1.89 -3.49 -15.80
CA VAL A 502 2.93 -3.17 -16.78
C VAL A 502 4.17 -2.59 -16.10
N LYS A 503 3.99 -1.65 -15.17
CA LYS A 503 5.06 -1.04 -14.37
C LYS A 503 5.84 -2.10 -13.59
N ASN A 504 5.14 -3.02 -12.92
CA ASN A 504 5.77 -4.09 -12.17
C ASN A 504 6.50 -5.08 -13.09
N SER A 505 5.92 -5.41 -14.25
CA SER A 505 6.59 -6.22 -15.30
C SER A 505 7.90 -5.59 -15.76
N ASN A 506 7.88 -4.30 -16.14
CA ASN A 506 9.07 -3.56 -16.54
C ASN A 506 10.10 -3.49 -15.41
N PHE A 507 9.68 -3.18 -14.18
CA PHE A 507 10.57 -3.13 -13.04
C PHE A 507 11.27 -4.48 -12.82
N ASN A 508 10.53 -5.58 -12.81
CA ASN A 508 11.08 -6.92 -12.59
C ASN A 508 12.04 -7.35 -13.71
N TYR A 509 11.70 -7.05 -14.97
CA TYR A 509 12.57 -7.39 -16.10
C TYR A 509 13.83 -6.51 -16.13
N ASN A 510 13.66 -5.19 -16.08
CA ASN A 510 14.75 -4.23 -16.26
C ASN A 510 15.71 -4.18 -15.07
N SER A 511 15.27 -4.56 -13.87
CA SER A 511 16.14 -4.64 -12.68
C SER A 511 17.18 -5.76 -12.75
N ASN A 512 16.97 -6.77 -13.61
CA ASN A 512 17.86 -7.92 -13.77
C ASN A 512 18.91 -7.74 -14.89
N ILE A 513 18.90 -6.60 -15.58
CA ILE A 513 19.88 -6.29 -16.62
C ILE A 513 21.19 -5.88 -15.94
N PRO A 514 22.33 -6.54 -16.22
CA PRO A 514 23.62 -6.14 -15.70
C PRO A 514 23.91 -4.68 -16.07
N LYS A 515 24.26 -3.86 -15.08
CA LYS A 515 24.61 -2.44 -15.28
C LYS A 515 25.83 -2.24 -16.16
#